data_AF-A0AAE4NWA6-F1
#
_entry.id   AF-A0AAE4NWA6-F1
#
_cell.length_a   1.000
_cell.length_b   1.000
_cell.length_c   1.000
_cell.angle_alpha   90.00
_cell.angle_beta   90.00
_cell.angle_gamma   90.00
#
_symmetry.space_group_name_H-M   'P 1'
#
loop_
_entity.id
_entity.type
_entity.pdbx_description
1 polymer ?
#
loop_
_entity_poly.entity_id
_entity_poly.type
_entity_poly.pdbx_seq_one_letter_code
_entity_poly.pdbx_strand_id
1 'polypeptide(L)'
;MIALVLLLFGAAVPAVGASSLSKGGGTYYHPYPTNVQQGDLVFGYSPDLSIMPGHWTHVGIIALYDSSVGDWIVIEAKPSDGVSMTTLREFLSRYPEVAIKRVSTDATTKYYAVYFAYSQLGKPYNYNYLAKPQVFDSAYYCSELVWAAYMWASNGRINLDTNPGWSWTYGYAVAPQEVYDSPWTYLIYYHKA
;
A
#
# COMPACT_ATOMS: atom_id res chain seq x y z
N MET A 1 37.33 4.99 -26.72
CA MET A 1 36.67 5.82 -25.69
C MET A 1 35.17 5.61 -25.83
N ILE A 2 34.53 5.27 -24.71
CA ILE A 2 33.18 4.69 -24.63
C ILE A 2 32.12 5.76 -24.93
N ALA A 3 31.20 5.44 -25.84
CA ALA A 3 30.01 6.25 -26.10
C ALA A 3 29.04 6.14 -24.92
N LEU A 4 28.73 7.27 -24.31
CA LEU A 4 27.72 7.41 -23.26
C LEU A 4 26.34 7.36 -23.92
N VAL A 5 25.65 6.22 -23.81
CA VAL A 5 24.25 6.08 -24.24
C VAL A 5 23.37 6.50 -23.07
N LEU A 6 22.80 7.71 -23.15
CA LEU A 6 21.73 8.17 -22.27
C LEU A 6 20.42 7.49 -22.71
N LEU A 7 20.06 6.38 -22.05
CA LEU A 7 18.74 5.76 -22.19
C LEU A 7 17.72 6.54 -21.33
N LEU A 8 17.04 7.49 -21.96
CA LEU A 8 15.80 8.07 -21.44
C LEU A 8 14.65 7.10 -21.69
N PHE A 9 14.34 6.24 -20.71
CA PHE A 9 13.08 5.49 -20.70
C PHE A 9 12.01 6.30 -19.97
N GLY A 10 11.28 7.13 -20.73
CA GLY A 10 9.99 7.65 -20.29
C GLY A 10 8.95 6.54 -20.38
N ALA A 11 8.73 5.81 -19.29
CA ALA A 11 7.56 4.95 -19.18
C ALA A 11 6.33 5.86 -18.97
N ALA A 12 5.56 6.07 -20.04
CA ALA A 12 4.25 6.67 -19.94
C ALA A 12 3.36 5.72 -19.13
N VAL A 13 3.04 6.10 -17.89
CA VAL A 13 1.97 5.47 -17.13
C VAL A 13 0.69 5.71 -17.93
N PRO A 14 -0.05 4.66 -18.35
CA PRO A 14 -1.31 4.88 -19.06
C PRO A 14 -2.25 5.64 -18.12
N ALA A 15 -2.81 6.75 -18.63
CA ALA A 15 -3.82 7.52 -17.92
C ALA A 15 -5.03 6.62 -17.67
N VAL A 16 -5.18 6.16 -16.42
CA VAL A 16 -6.38 5.46 -15.96
C VAL A 16 -7.54 6.45 -16.03
N GLY A 17 -8.62 6.05 -16.70
CA GLY A 17 -9.82 6.89 -16.82
C GLY A 17 -10.39 7.19 -15.44
N ALA A 18 -10.77 8.45 -15.21
CA ALA A 18 -11.34 8.96 -13.96
C ALA A 18 -12.58 8.19 -13.44
N SER A 19 -13.10 7.23 -14.19
CA SER A 19 -14.21 6.36 -13.84
C SER A 19 -13.86 5.20 -12.89
N SER A 20 -12.58 4.92 -12.61
CA SER A 20 -12.19 3.89 -11.62
C SER A 20 -11.89 4.44 -10.22
N LEU A 21 -11.97 5.77 -10.02
CA LEU A 21 -11.83 6.41 -8.72
C LEU A 21 -13.19 6.37 -8.01
N SER A 22 -13.30 5.60 -6.92
CA SER A 22 -14.53 5.55 -6.12
C SER A 22 -14.89 6.96 -5.63
N LYS A 23 -16.16 7.33 -5.75
CA LYS A 23 -16.67 8.59 -5.20
C LYS A 23 -16.80 8.43 -3.69
N GLY A 24 -16.01 9.22 -2.97
CA GLY A 24 -15.85 9.16 -1.52
C GLY A 24 -17.13 9.31 -0.71
N GLY A 25 -17.10 8.65 0.45
CA GLY A 25 -18.12 8.70 1.49
C GLY A 25 -17.52 8.44 2.87
N GLY A 26 -16.36 9.02 3.17
CA GLY A 26 -15.77 8.97 4.51
C GLY A 26 -16.26 10.13 5.39
N THR A 27 -16.33 9.90 6.70
CA THR A 27 -16.88 10.86 7.68
C THR A 27 -15.80 11.61 8.47
N TYR A 28 -14.53 11.20 8.38
CA TYR A 28 -13.45 11.75 9.19
C TYR A 28 -12.64 12.81 8.43
N TYR A 29 -12.14 13.80 9.18
CA TYR A 29 -11.29 14.85 8.66
C TYR A 29 -9.88 14.75 9.23
N HIS A 30 -8.88 14.80 8.36
CA HIS A 30 -7.47 14.78 8.71
C HIS A 30 -6.75 15.92 7.97
N PRO A 31 -5.87 16.70 8.63
CA PRO A 31 -5.00 17.65 7.95
C PRO A 31 -4.21 16.96 6.85
N TYR A 32 -4.27 17.46 5.62
CA TYR A 32 -3.67 16.75 4.50
C TYR A 32 -2.13 16.67 4.62
N PRO A 33 -1.51 15.50 4.46
CA PRO A 33 -0.06 15.32 4.63
C PRO A 33 0.73 15.98 3.49
N THR A 34 1.81 16.69 3.81
CA THR A 34 2.57 17.51 2.85
C THR A 34 3.88 16.89 2.36
N ASN A 35 4.43 15.90 3.09
CA ASN A 35 5.71 15.24 2.76
C ASN A 35 5.51 13.81 2.23
N VAL A 36 4.41 13.57 1.51
CA VAL A 36 4.10 12.27 0.91
C VAL A 36 4.95 12.02 -0.33
N GLN A 37 5.36 10.77 -0.54
CA GLN A 37 6.11 10.32 -1.70
C GLN A 37 5.58 9.00 -2.24
N GLN A 38 5.92 8.70 -3.50
CA GLN A 38 5.70 7.40 -4.10
C GLN A 38 6.34 6.28 -3.25
N GLY A 39 5.59 5.20 -3.02
CA GLY A 39 5.99 4.06 -2.20
C GLY A 39 5.76 4.26 -0.69
N ASP A 40 5.24 5.40 -0.25
CA ASP A 40 4.79 5.51 1.13
C ASP A 40 3.60 4.57 1.38
N LEU A 41 3.48 4.07 2.60
CA LEU A 41 2.41 3.19 3.05
C LEU A 41 1.43 3.98 3.90
N VAL A 42 0.16 3.97 3.53
CA VAL A 42 -0.92 4.63 4.28
C VAL A 42 -1.71 3.60 5.06
N PHE A 43 -1.92 3.85 6.35
CA PHE A 43 -2.59 2.96 7.28
C PHE A 43 -3.87 3.60 7.79
N GLY A 44 -4.90 2.77 7.97
CA GLY A 44 -6.18 3.15 8.54
C GLY A 44 -6.56 2.22 9.69
N TYR A 45 -6.99 2.81 10.80
CA TYR A 45 -7.60 2.09 11.92
C TYR A 45 -9.11 2.27 11.89
N SER A 46 -9.87 1.19 12.03
CA SER A 46 -11.30 1.22 12.34
C SER A 46 -11.61 0.23 13.45
N PRO A 47 -12.32 0.63 14.53
CA PRO A 47 -12.72 -0.29 15.60
C PRO A 47 -13.64 -1.41 15.10
N ASP A 48 -14.34 -1.19 13.98
CA ASP A 48 -15.34 -2.11 13.43
C ASP A 48 -14.76 -3.10 12.42
N LEU A 49 -13.47 -2.98 12.07
CA LEU A 49 -12.79 -3.78 11.04
C LEU A 49 -11.57 -4.53 11.57
N SER A 50 -11.70 -5.22 12.71
CA SER A 50 -10.62 -6.08 13.22
C SER A 50 -10.74 -7.51 12.65
N ILE A 51 -10.25 -7.69 11.42
CA ILE A 51 -10.17 -8.99 10.74
C ILE A 51 -8.88 -9.77 11.09
N MET A 52 -7.86 -9.07 11.55
CA MET A 52 -6.60 -9.61 12.05
C MET A 52 -6.23 -8.90 13.35
N PRO A 53 -5.51 -9.56 14.27
CA PRO A 53 -5.01 -8.88 15.47
C PRO A 53 -4.11 -7.69 15.12
N GLY A 54 -4.06 -6.71 16.03
CA GLY A 54 -3.30 -5.47 15.85
C GLY A 54 -4.18 -4.21 15.83
N HIS A 55 -3.53 -3.05 15.97
CA HIS A 55 -4.24 -1.76 15.95
C HIS A 55 -4.57 -1.36 14.51
N TRP A 56 -3.62 -1.45 13.59
CA TRP A 56 -3.89 -1.06 12.20
C TRP A 56 -4.72 -2.12 11.47
N THR A 57 -5.84 -1.69 10.90
CA THR A 57 -6.82 -2.59 10.26
C THR A 57 -6.73 -2.63 8.75
N HIS A 58 -6.06 -1.65 8.15
CA HIS A 58 -5.93 -1.55 6.70
C HIS A 58 -4.65 -0.83 6.31
N VAL A 59 -4.11 -1.19 5.13
CA VAL A 59 -2.93 -0.56 4.55
C VAL A 59 -3.02 -0.51 3.03
N GLY A 60 -2.52 0.57 2.44
CA GLY A 60 -2.34 0.73 0.99
C GLY A 60 -0.98 1.35 0.66
N ILE A 61 -0.61 1.32 -0.62
CA ILE A 61 0.63 1.92 -1.13
C ILE A 61 0.32 3.17 -1.94
N ILE A 62 0.98 4.29 -1.61
CA ILE A 62 0.84 5.56 -2.31
C ILE A 62 1.63 5.50 -3.62
N ALA A 63 0.92 5.64 -4.74
CA ALA A 63 1.45 5.34 -6.07
C ALA A 63 2.03 6.56 -6.80
N LEU A 64 1.22 7.59 -7.01
CA LEU A 64 1.60 8.79 -7.75
C LEU A 64 0.70 9.96 -7.38
N TYR A 65 1.16 11.18 -7.62
CA TYR A 65 0.31 12.37 -7.53
C TYR A 65 -0.34 12.61 -8.89
N ASP A 66 -1.68 12.58 -8.93
CA ASP A 66 -2.45 12.86 -10.14
C ASP A 66 -2.83 14.34 -10.14
N SER A 67 -2.18 15.13 -11.02
CA SER A 67 -2.43 16.56 -11.14
C SER A 67 -3.81 16.91 -11.69
N SER A 68 -4.47 15.98 -12.41
CA SER A 68 -5.83 16.19 -12.92
C SER A 68 -6.89 16.08 -11.83
N VAL A 69 -6.62 15.29 -10.79
CA VAL A 69 -7.47 15.13 -9.60
C VAL A 69 -7.02 16.07 -8.47
N GLY A 70 -5.74 16.45 -8.44
CA GLY A 70 -5.14 17.25 -7.38
C GLY A 70 -4.95 16.46 -6.08
N ASP A 71 -4.63 15.17 -6.20
CA ASP A 71 -4.47 14.27 -5.05
C ASP A 71 -3.45 13.16 -5.32
N TRP A 72 -2.91 12.58 -4.24
CA TRP A 72 -2.17 11.32 -4.31
C TRP A 72 -3.13 10.16 -4.54
N ILE A 73 -2.70 9.19 -5.34
CA ILE A 73 -3.43 7.95 -5.59
C ILE A 73 -2.86 6.84 -4.71
N VAL A 74 -3.74 6.07 -4.10
CA VAL A 74 -3.42 4.90 -3.28
C VAL A 74 -3.88 3.66 -4.03
N ILE A 75 -3.00 2.66 -4.13
CA ILE A 75 -3.35 1.31 -4.57
C ILE A 75 -3.56 0.46 -3.31
N GLU A 76 -4.71 -0.20 -3.22
CA GLU A 76 -5.12 -0.97 -2.06
C GLU A 76 -5.97 -2.17 -2.45
N ALA A 77 -5.98 -3.21 -1.62
CA ALA A 77 -6.90 -4.34 -1.76
C ALA A 77 -8.03 -4.22 -0.73
N LYS A 78 -9.29 -4.13 -1.18
CA LYS A 78 -10.47 -4.00 -0.30
C LYS A 78 -11.43 -5.18 -0.47
N PRO A 79 -12.17 -5.60 0.57
CA PRO A 79 -13.20 -6.65 0.45
C PRO A 79 -14.22 -6.40 -0.67
N SER A 80 -14.61 -5.14 -0.92
CA SER A 80 -15.61 -4.77 -1.93
C SER A 80 -15.11 -4.84 -3.37
N ASP A 81 -13.86 -4.43 -3.61
CA ASP A 81 -13.37 -4.10 -4.97
C ASP A 81 -12.12 -4.90 -5.37
N GLY A 82 -11.55 -5.69 -4.46
CA GLY A 82 -10.23 -6.28 -4.66
C GLY A 82 -9.14 -5.20 -4.77
N VAL A 83 -8.12 -5.46 -5.58
CA VAL A 83 -7.02 -4.52 -5.83
C VAL A 83 -7.51 -3.39 -6.73
N SER A 84 -7.59 -2.19 -6.18
CA SER A 84 -8.19 -1.01 -6.81
C SER A 84 -7.40 0.26 -6.46
N MET A 85 -7.79 1.38 -7.08
CA MET A 85 -7.24 2.70 -6.77
C MET A 85 -8.27 3.57 -6.05
N THR A 86 -7.79 4.36 -5.09
CA THR A 86 -8.56 5.41 -4.43
C THR A 86 -7.69 6.68 -4.34
N THR A 87 -8.33 7.82 -4.06
CA THR A 87 -7.57 9.03 -3.72
C THR A 87 -7.09 8.96 -2.27
N LEU A 88 -5.98 9.63 -1.94
CA LEU A 88 -5.47 9.69 -0.58
C LEU A 88 -6.48 10.40 0.33
N ARG A 89 -7.16 11.46 -0.13
CA ARG A 89 -8.23 12.09 0.67
C ARG A 89 -9.35 11.12 0.99
N GLU A 90 -9.79 10.34 0.00
CA GLU A 90 -10.83 9.34 0.22
C GLU A 90 -10.35 8.28 1.22
N PHE A 91 -9.15 7.72 1.04
CA PHE A 91 -8.57 6.78 1.99
C PHE A 91 -8.59 7.35 3.42
N LEU A 92 -8.04 8.56 3.61
CA LEU A 92 -7.94 9.21 4.92
C LEU A 92 -9.32 9.43 5.55
N SER A 93 -10.33 9.79 4.75
CA SER A 93 -11.68 10.07 5.26
C SER A 93 -12.42 8.85 5.83
N ARG A 94 -11.97 7.62 5.52
CA ARG A 94 -12.64 6.38 5.95
C ARG A 94 -12.33 5.96 7.39
N TYR A 95 -11.29 6.51 8.01
CA TYR A 95 -10.75 5.99 9.27
C TYR A 95 -10.67 7.09 10.33
N PRO A 96 -11.08 6.85 11.59
CA PRO A 96 -10.87 7.80 12.69
C PRO A 96 -9.40 8.08 13.01
N GLU A 97 -8.50 7.16 12.65
CA GLU A 97 -7.07 7.27 12.93
C GLU A 97 -6.27 6.73 11.75
N VAL A 98 -5.23 7.47 11.38
CA VAL A 98 -4.44 7.22 10.17
C VAL A 98 -2.95 7.46 10.43
N ALA A 99 -2.12 6.75 9.68
CA ALA A 99 -0.68 6.99 9.64
C ALA A 99 -0.14 6.85 8.22
N ILE A 100 0.97 7.50 7.93
CA ILE A 100 1.78 7.23 6.75
C ILE A 100 3.18 6.86 7.21
N LYS A 101 3.66 5.69 6.80
CA LYS A 101 5.06 5.29 6.99
C LYS A 101 5.78 5.21 5.65
N ARG A 102 7.05 5.55 5.64
CA ARG A 102 7.93 5.42 4.47
C ARG A 102 8.82 4.21 4.62
N VAL A 103 8.95 3.43 3.55
CA VAL A 103 9.95 2.36 3.48
C VAL A 103 11.34 2.96 3.27
N SER A 104 12.30 2.57 4.11
CA SER A 104 13.70 2.98 4.11
C SER A 104 14.47 2.25 3.01
N THR A 105 14.23 2.67 1.76
CA THR A 105 14.91 2.18 0.56
C THR A 105 15.03 3.29 -0.50
N ASP A 106 15.75 3.01 -1.57
CA ASP A 106 15.94 3.89 -2.71
C ASP A 106 14.64 4.11 -3.53
N ALA A 107 14.65 5.16 -4.34
CA ALA A 107 13.51 5.54 -5.17
C ALA A 107 13.16 4.48 -6.23
N THR A 108 14.14 3.75 -6.75
CA THR A 108 13.95 2.70 -7.77
C THR A 108 13.15 1.54 -7.20
N THR A 109 13.48 1.10 -5.98
CA THR A 109 12.75 0.04 -5.26
C THR A 109 11.31 0.49 -4.96
N LYS A 110 11.10 1.74 -4.54
CA LYS A 110 9.75 2.29 -4.31
C LYS A 110 8.92 2.33 -5.59
N TYR A 111 9.53 2.77 -6.69
CA TYR A 111 8.91 2.75 -8.01
C TYR A 111 8.49 1.33 -8.41
N TYR A 112 9.37 0.34 -8.27
CA TYR A 112 9.05 -1.04 -8.61
C TYR A 112 8.02 -1.68 -7.69
N ALA A 113 7.97 -1.30 -6.40
CA ALA A 113 6.92 -1.76 -5.50
C ALA A 113 5.54 -1.22 -5.95
N VAL A 114 5.47 0.07 -6.31
CA VAL A 114 4.26 0.66 -6.87
C VAL A 114 3.88 0.03 -8.21
N TYR A 115 4.86 -0.21 -9.09
CA TYR A 115 4.64 -0.90 -10.37
C TYR A 115 4.07 -2.31 -10.17
N PHE A 116 4.62 -3.06 -9.21
CA PHE A 116 4.08 -4.36 -8.84
C PHE A 116 2.62 -4.25 -8.42
N ALA A 117 2.30 -3.38 -7.46
CA ALA A 117 0.94 -3.20 -6.95
C ALA A 117 -0.03 -2.78 -8.07
N TYR A 118 0.41 -1.88 -8.96
CA TYR A 118 -0.33 -1.47 -10.14
C TYR A 118 -0.64 -2.65 -11.07
N SER A 119 0.34 -3.54 -11.31
CA SER A 119 0.11 -4.72 -12.15
C SER A 119 -0.85 -5.75 -11.53
N GLN A 120 -1.24 -5.59 -10.26
CA GLN A 120 -2.23 -6.44 -9.60
C GLN A 120 -3.66 -5.89 -9.67
N LEU A 121 -3.89 -4.71 -10.26
CA LEU A 121 -5.23 -4.10 -10.35
C LEU A 121 -6.27 -5.06 -10.96
N GLY A 122 -7.45 -5.09 -10.36
CA GLY A 122 -8.56 -5.97 -10.76
C GLY A 122 -8.51 -7.38 -10.18
N LYS A 123 -7.43 -7.77 -9.48
CA LYS A 123 -7.43 -9.04 -8.74
C LYS A 123 -8.40 -8.99 -7.56
N PRO A 124 -9.11 -10.10 -7.26
CA PRO A 124 -10.05 -10.15 -6.17
C PRO A 124 -9.36 -10.02 -4.80
N TYR A 125 -10.17 -9.76 -3.78
CA TYR A 125 -9.71 -9.71 -2.40
C TYR A 125 -9.48 -11.13 -1.85
N ASN A 126 -8.36 -11.34 -1.15
CA ASN A 126 -8.04 -12.61 -0.52
C ASN A 126 -8.62 -12.68 0.90
N TYR A 127 -9.53 -13.63 1.15
CA TYR A 127 -10.14 -13.86 2.46
C TYR A 127 -9.40 -14.91 3.30
N ASN A 128 -8.32 -15.49 2.77
CA ASN A 128 -7.56 -16.54 3.45
C ASN A 128 -6.42 -15.95 4.29
N TYR A 129 -6.76 -15.52 5.49
CA TYR A 129 -5.83 -14.92 6.46
C TYR A 129 -5.01 -15.92 7.29
N LEU A 130 -5.08 -17.22 6.98
CA LEU A 130 -4.36 -18.26 7.71
C LEU A 130 -3.32 -18.97 6.85
N ALA A 131 -3.44 -18.88 5.53
CA ALA A 131 -2.48 -19.44 4.61
C ALA A 131 -1.24 -18.56 4.47
N LYS A 132 -0.13 -19.23 4.14
CA LYS A 132 1.11 -18.55 3.80
C LYS A 132 0.92 -17.75 2.50
N PRO A 133 1.08 -16.41 2.54
CA PRO A 133 0.93 -15.58 1.35
C PRO A 133 2.05 -15.86 0.35
N GLN A 134 1.77 -15.54 -0.91
CA GLN A 134 2.74 -15.66 -2.00
C GLN A 134 3.01 -14.28 -2.60
N VAL A 135 4.25 -14.07 -3.06
CA VAL A 135 4.58 -12.84 -3.78
C VAL A 135 3.72 -12.69 -5.03
N PHE A 136 3.33 -13.79 -5.68
CA PHE A 136 2.42 -13.79 -6.82
C PHE A 136 1.18 -14.62 -6.49
N ASP A 137 0.19 -14.00 -5.86
CA ASP A 137 -1.09 -14.66 -5.56
C ASP A 137 -2.16 -14.26 -6.61
N SER A 138 -3.16 -15.12 -6.75
CA SER A 138 -4.36 -14.92 -7.56
C SER A 138 -5.32 -13.87 -6.97
N ALA A 139 -5.24 -13.62 -5.66
CA ALA A 139 -6.01 -12.64 -4.90
C ALA A 139 -5.10 -12.00 -3.85
N TYR A 140 -5.39 -10.77 -3.40
CA TYR A 140 -4.60 -10.13 -2.33
C TYR A 140 -5.50 -9.57 -1.24
N TYR A 141 -5.09 -9.68 0.02
CA TYR A 141 -5.56 -8.76 1.07
C TYR A 141 -4.63 -7.56 1.19
N CYS A 142 -5.05 -6.57 1.99
CA CYS A 142 -4.43 -5.24 2.02
C CYS A 142 -2.93 -5.27 2.33
N SER A 143 -2.55 -5.91 3.43
CA SER A 143 -1.15 -6.05 3.85
C SER A 143 -0.36 -7.05 2.99
N GLU A 144 -0.99 -8.10 2.45
CA GLU A 144 -0.36 -9.02 1.50
C GLU A 144 0.13 -8.28 0.25
N LEU A 145 -0.70 -7.42 -0.33
CA LEU A 145 -0.38 -6.66 -1.53
C LEU A 145 0.88 -5.82 -1.34
N VAL A 146 0.94 -5.08 -0.23
CA VAL A 146 2.05 -4.17 0.09
C VAL A 146 3.31 -4.95 0.42
N TRP A 147 3.19 -6.04 1.18
CA TRP A 147 4.29 -6.95 1.47
C TRP A 147 4.86 -7.56 0.19
N ALA A 148 4.00 -8.12 -0.67
CA ALA A 148 4.38 -8.73 -1.94
C ALA A 148 5.07 -7.73 -2.87
N ALA A 149 4.57 -6.49 -2.92
CA ALA A 149 5.17 -5.40 -3.69
C ALA A 149 6.63 -5.13 -3.30
N TYR A 150 6.90 -4.99 -2.00
CA TYR A 150 8.26 -4.74 -1.52
C TYR A 150 9.16 -5.97 -1.56
N MET A 151 8.61 -7.17 -1.33
CA MET A 151 9.33 -8.42 -1.53
C MET A 151 9.78 -8.58 -2.98
N TRP A 152 8.89 -8.34 -3.95
CA TRP A 152 9.22 -8.41 -5.37
C TRP A 152 10.24 -7.35 -5.77
N ALA A 153 9.97 -6.08 -5.46
CA ALA A 153 10.79 -4.95 -5.89
C ALA A 153 12.22 -5.00 -5.33
N SER A 154 12.40 -5.59 -4.16
CA SER A 154 13.69 -5.71 -3.49
C SER A 154 14.39 -7.05 -3.70
N ASN A 155 13.84 -7.95 -4.51
CA ASN A 155 14.30 -9.34 -4.66
C ASN A 155 14.41 -10.07 -3.30
N GLY A 156 13.39 -9.92 -2.45
CA GLY A 156 13.26 -10.57 -1.15
C GLY A 156 14.06 -9.94 -0.01
N ARG A 157 14.72 -8.79 -0.23
CA ARG A 157 15.54 -8.12 0.81
C ARG A 157 14.70 -7.35 1.83
N ILE A 158 13.64 -6.70 1.38
CA ILE A 158 12.73 -5.91 2.21
C ILE A 158 11.52 -6.78 2.52
N ASN A 159 11.61 -7.49 3.64
CA ASN A 159 10.47 -8.21 4.19
C ASN A 159 9.74 -7.33 5.22
N LEU A 160 8.53 -6.91 4.88
CA LEU A 160 7.68 -6.10 5.76
C LEU A 160 6.97 -6.92 6.84
N ASP A 161 7.00 -8.25 6.74
CA ASP A 161 6.54 -9.16 7.77
C ASP A 161 7.59 -9.24 8.90
N THR A 162 7.21 -8.83 10.11
CA THR A 162 8.09 -8.82 11.28
C THR A 162 8.19 -10.18 11.97
N ASN A 163 7.23 -11.09 11.74
CA ASN A 163 7.23 -12.44 12.27
C ASN A 163 7.14 -13.46 11.13
N PRO A 164 8.16 -13.52 10.25
CA PRO A 164 8.10 -14.38 9.08
C PRO A 164 7.95 -15.84 9.47
N GLY A 165 6.86 -16.46 9.02
CA GLY A 165 6.53 -17.85 9.32
C GLY A 165 5.30 -17.95 10.20
N TRP A 166 5.27 -18.95 11.10
CA TRP A 166 4.14 -19.14 12.00
C TRP A 166 4.28 -18.26 13.24
N SER A 167 3.25 -17.47 13.54
CA SER A 167 3.05 -16.85 14.83
C SER A 167 1.69 -17.24 15.42
N TRP A 168 1.60 -17.34 16.74
CA TRP A 168 0.32 -17.61 17.41
C TRP A 168 -0.69 -16.46 17.25
N THR A 169 -0.20 -15.26 16.92
CA THR A 169 -1.02 -14.07 16.73
C THR A 169 -1.55 -13.97 15.30
N TYR A 170 -0.72 -14.24 14.29
CA TYR A 170 -1.04 -13.96 12.87
C TYR A 170 -1.09 -15.22 11.99
N GLY A 171 -0.87 -16.41 12.56
CA GLY A 171 -0.71 -17.63 11.77
C GLY A 171 0.46 -17.48 10.82
N TYR A 172 0.24 -17.72 9.53
CA TYR A 172 1.21 -17.46 8.45
C TYR A 172 0.95 -16.16 7.68
N ALA A 173 -0.07 -15.38 8.05
CA ALA A 173 -0.41 -14.16 7.34
C ALA A 173 0.53 -13.00 7.70
N VAL A 174 0.49 -11.96 6.87
CA VAL A 174 1.17 -10.70 7.13
C VAL A 174 0.14 -9.69 7.59
N ALA A 175 0.09 -9.35 8.88
CA ALA A 175 -0.87 -8.39 9.39
C ALA A 175 -0.49 -6.93 9.05
N PRO A 176 -1.46 -6.01 8.88
CA PRO A 176 -1.15 -4.59 8.70
C PRO A 176 -0.31 -4.03 9.86
N GLN A 177 -0.53 -4.55 11.07
CA GLN A 177 0.29 -4.21 12.23
C GLN A 177 1.76 -4.61 12.06
N GLU A 178 2.05 -5.77 11.47
CA GLU A 178 3.43 -6.19 11.23
C GLU A 178 4.12 -5.31 10.19
N VAL A 179 3.39 -4.93 9.14
CA VAL A 179 3.87 -3.96 8.14
C VAL A 179 4.16 -2.61 8.80
N TYR A 180 3.29 -2.16 9.71
CA TYR A 180 3.49 -0.93 10.47
C TYR A 180 4.69 -1.02 11.42
N ASP A 181 4.90 -2.15 12.08
CA ASP A 181 6.01 -2.34 13.04
C ASP A 181 7.34 -2.70 12.37
N SER A 182 7.33 -2.93 11.05
CA SER A 182 8.51 -3.30 10.29
C SER A 182 9.68 -2.32 10.48
N PRO A 183 10.91 -2.81 10.78
CA PRO A 183 12.09 -1.97 10.93
C PRO A 183 12.50 -1.29 9.60
N TRP A 184 11.95 -1.75 8.48
CA TRP A 184 12.11 -1.12 7.18
C TRP A 184 11.28 0.16 7.03
N THR A 185 10.41 0.49 7.99
CA THR A 185 9.49 1.62 7.87
C THR A 185 9.68 2.66 8.96
N TYR A 186 9.52 3.93 8.62
CA TYR A 186 9.55 5.03 9.58
C TYR A 186 8.37 5.97 9.38
N LEU A 187 7.87 6.56 10.48
CA LEU A 187 6.67 7.40 10.48
C LEU A 187 6.93 8.74 9.77
N ILE A 188 6.00 9.15 8.90
CA ILE A 188 6.01 10.44 8.19
C ILE A 188 4.84 11.32 8.65
N TYR A 189 3.70 10.71 8.93
CA TYR A 189 2.48 11.41 9.28
C TYR A 189 1.62 10.53 10.21
N TYR A 190 0.95 11.16 11.16
CA TYR A 190 -0.01 10.54 12.06
C TYR A 190 -1.09 11.55 12.41
N HIS A 191 -2.35 11.13 12.41
CA HIS A 191 -3.46 11.94 12.91
C HIS A 191 -4.60 11.06 13.41
N LYS A 192 -5.27 11.53 14.46
CA LYS A 192 -6.50 10.97 15.02
C LYS A 192 -7.55 12.08 15.04
N ALA A 193 -8.68 11.84 14.39
CA ALA A 193 -9.79 12.80 14.23
C ALA A 193 -10.65 12.90 15.49
#